data_AF-A0A916WI23-F1
#
_entry.id   AF-A0A916WI23-F1
#
_cell.length_a   1.000
_cell.length_b   1.000
_cell.length_c   1.000
_cell.angle_alpha   90.00
_cell.angle_beta   90.00
_cell.angle_gamma   90.00
#
_symmetry.space_group_name_H-M   'P 1'
#
loop_
_entity.id
_entity.type
_entity.pdbx_description
1 polymer ?
#
loop_
_entity_poly.entity_id
_entity_poly.type
_entity_poly.pdbx_seq_one_letter_code
_entity_poly.pdbx_strand_id
1 'polypeptide(L)'
;MSTRRPAVIPYGSWPPRMLADMAAAYCGERHVEDFLERVGTQYPQPRVIDTTRRKFWYRDDLDRSINVGSSERSSGMGAAFREKVREKRNRGAA
;
A
#
# COMPACT_ATOMS: atom_id res chain seq x y z
N MET A 1 -7.79 -16.28 10.46
CA MET A 1 -7.46 -16.23 9.02
C MET A 1 -8.15 -15.01 8.44
N SER A 2 -7.44 -13.88 8.27
CA SER A 2 -8.04 -12.71 7.62
C SER A 2 -8.30 -13.06 6.16
N THR A 3 -9.57 -13.12 5.77
CA THR A 3 -10.01 -13.39 4.40
C THR A 3 -9.41 -12.33 3.50
N ARG A 4 -8.40 -12.69 2.69
CA ARG A 4 -7.77 -11.76 1.76
C ARG A 4 -8.70 -11.49 0.59
N ARG A 5 -9.29 -10.30 0.53
CA ARG A 5 -10.20 -9.94 -0.55
C ARG A 5 -9.41 -9.67 -1.83
N PRO A 6 -9.83 -10.20 -2.98
CA PRO A 6 -9.18 -9.92 -4.24
C PRO A 6 -9.45 -8.47 -4.66
N ALA A 7 -8.45 -7.85 -5.30
CA ALA A 7 -8.64 -6.56 -5.94
C ALA A 7 -9.59 -6.68 -7.15
N VAL A 8 -10.41 -5.65 -7.40
CA VAL A 8 -11.44 -5.66 -8.44
C VAL A 8 -11.14 -4.58 -9.48
N ILE A 9 -10.94 -5.01 -10.73
CA ILE A 9 -10.77 -4.09 -11.86
C ILE A 9 -12.17 -3.72 -12.39
N PRO A 10 -12.53 -2.42 -12.47
CA PRO A 10 -13.80 -1.99 -13.03
C PRO A 10 -13.84 -2.27 -14.53
N TYR A 11 -15.01 -2.63 -15.05
CA TYR A 11 -15.24 -2.75 -16.48
C TYR A 11 -15.26 -1.36 -17.12
N GLY A 12 -14.32 -1.11 -18.05
CA GLY A 12 -14.17 0.18 -18.71
C GLY A 12 -13.18 1.10 -18.00
N SER A 13 -13.62 2.28 -17.59
CA SER A 13 -12.76 3.32 -17.03
C SER A 13 -12.69 3.30 -15.51
N TRP A 14 -11.52 3.65 -14.98
CA TRP A 14 -11.29 3.83 -13.55
C TRP A 14 -12.14 4.98 -12.98
N PRO A 15 -13.05 4.72 -12.01
CA PRO A 15 -13.90 5.78 -11.48
C PRO A 15 -13.08 6.78 -10.65
N PRO A 16 -13.48 8.07 -10.59
CA PRO A 16 -12.79 9.09 -9.80
C PRO A 16 -12.79 8.79 -8.29
N ARG A 17 -13.81 8.05 -7.81
CA ARG A 17 -13.93 7.56 -6.43
C ARG A 17 -13.86 6.03 -6.46
N MET A 18 -12.89 5.48 -5.74
CA MET A 18 -12.64 4.04 -5.66
C MET A 18 -12.82 3.52 -4.24
N LEU A 19 -13.44 2.36 -4.12
CA LEU A 19 -13.44 1.57 -2.88
C LEU A 19 -12.09 0.85 -2.74
N ALA A 20 -11.83 0.29 -1.56
CA ALA A 20 -10.58 -0.40 -1.27
C ALA A 20 -10.23 -1.49 -2.31
N ASP A 21 -11.23 -2.23 -2.80
CA ASP A 21 -11.03 -3.32 -3.77
C ASP A 21 -10.56 -2.79 -5.14
N MET A 22 -11.07 -1.64 -5.57
CA MET A 22 -10.66 -0.99 -6.83
C MET A 22 -9.36 -0.20 -6.67
N ALA A 23 -9.17 0.47 -5.54
CA ALA A 23 -7.94 1.21 -5.26
C ALA A 23 -6.72 0.26 -5.20
N ALA A 24 -6.88 -0.92 -4.61
CA ALA A 24 -5.86 -1.97 -4.63
C ALA A 24 -5.51 -2.38 -6.07
N ALA A 25 -6.52 -2.58 -6.92
CA ALA A 25 -6.30 -2.94 -8.32
C ALA A 25 -5.63 -1.81 -9.12
N TYR A 26 -5.98 -0.56 -8.83
CA TYR A 26 -5.38 0.63 -9.46
C TYR A 26 -3.91 0.78 -9.10
N CYS A 27 -3.53 0.44 -7.87
CA CYS A 27 -2.14 0.45 -7.40
C CYS A 27 -1.33 -0.78 -7.81
N GLY A 28 -1.94 -1.79 -8.44
CA GLY A 28 -1.27 -3.04 -8.85
C GLY A 28 -1.15 -4.09 -7.74
N GLU A 29 -1.92 -3.97 -6.66
CA GLU A 29 -1.93 -4.93 -5.55
C GLU A 29 -2.84 -6.13 -5.84
N ARG A 30 -2.41 -7.32 -5.43
CA ARG A 30 -3.20 -8.57 -5.60
C ARG A 30 -4.35 -8.67 -4.59
N HIS A 31 -4.13 -8.16 -3.38
CA HIS A 31 -5.06 -8.24 -2.27
C HIS A 31 -5.33 -6.87 -1.67
N VAL A 32 -6.57 -6.69 -1.21
CA VAL A 32 -7.03 -5.42 -0.62
C VAL A 32 -6.34 -5.17 0.71
N GLU A 33 -6.05 -6.21 1.47
CA GLU A 33 -5.38 -6.12 2.76
C GLU A 33 -3.93 -5.63 2.61
N ASP A 34 -3.21 -6.09 1.58
CA ASP A 34 -1.84 -5.62 1.30
C ASP A 34 -1.83 -4.12 0.94
N PHE A 35 -2.85 -3.66 0.20
CA PHE A 35 -3.06 -2.23 -0.05
C PHE A 35 -3.35 -1.47 1.25
N LEU A 36 -4.25 -1.98 2.10
CA LEU A 36 -4.62 -1.35 3.37
C LEU A 36 -3.45 -1.27 4.37
N GLU A 37 -2.52 -2.21 4.35
CA GLU A 37 -1.29 -2.17 5.15
C GLU A 37 -0.32 -1.08 4.67
N ARG A 38 -0.31 -0.78 3.36
CA ARG A 38 0.51 0.28 2.75
C ARG A 38 -0.14 1.66 2.81
N VAL A 39 -1.45 1.72 3.01
CA VAL A 39 -2.18 2.97 3.26
C VAL A 39 -1.71 3.59 4.57
N GLY A 40 -1.27 4.85 4.49
CA GLY A 40 -0.66 5.60 5.59
C GLY A 40 0.87 5.62 5.55
N THR A 41 1.52 4.74 4.76
CA THR A 41 2.97 4.74 4.56
C THR A 41 3.37 5.11 3.14
N GLN A 42 2.77 4.45 2.14
CA GLN A 42 2.98 4.67 0.70
C GLN A 42 1.78 5.33 0.04
N TYR A 43 0.57 5.05 0.51
CA TYR A 43 -0.68 5.58 -0.05
C TYR A 43 -1.39 6.51 0.93
N PRO A 44 -2.21 7.46 0.44
CA PRO A 44 -2.89 8.43 1.29
C PRO A 44 -3.98 7.77 2.13
N GLN A 45 -4.28 8.38 3.29
CA GLN A 45 -5.33 7.89 4.18
C GLN A 45 -6.71 7.94 3.48
N PRO A 46 -7.60 6.97 3.76
CA PRO A 46 -8.94 6.95 3.20
C PRO A 46 -9.70 8.19 3.65
N ARG A 47 -10.43 8.80 2.72
CA ARG A 47 -11.48 9.73 3.13
C ARG A 47 -12.67 8.92 3.61
N VAL A 48 -13.23 9.30 4.75
CA VAL A 48 -14.38 8.67 5.38
C VAL A 48 -15.56 9.63 5.20
N ILE A 49 -16.69 9.15 4.70
CA ILE A 49 -17.94 9.90 4.75
C ILE A 49 -18.63 9.42 6.03
N ASP A 50 -18.88 10.36 6.93
CA ASP A 50 -19.38 10.20 8.31
C ASP A 50 -20.58 9.25 8.45
N THR A 51 -21.35 9.08 7.39
CA THR A 51 -22.67 8.41 7.43
C THR A 51 -22.61 6.89 7.24
N THR A 52 -21.52 6.32 6.75
CA THR A 52 -21.42 4.86 6.51
C THR A 52 -19.95 4.49 6.55
N ARG A 53 -19.56 3.42 7.26
CA ARG A 53 -18.17 2.95 7.47
C ARG A 53 -17.34 2.62 6.20
N ARG A 54 -17.74 3.12 5.03
CA ARG A 54 -17.10 2.95 3.73
C ARG A 54 -15.98 3.96 3.56
N LYS A 55 -14.76 3.44 3.56
CA LYS A 55 -13.53 4.14 3.21
C LYS A 55 -13.45 4.28 1.68
N PHE A 56 -13.11 5.45 1.18
CA PHE A 56 -12.91 5.69 -0.26
C PHE A 56 -11.63 6.46 -0.53
N TRP A 57 -11.11 6.26 -1.74
CA TRP A 57 -9.93 6.93 -2.28
C TRP A 57 -10.28 7.64 -3.57
N TYR A 58 -9.71 8.83 -3.76
CA TYR A 58 -9.81 9.55 -5.02
C TYR A 58 -8.70 9.09 -5.96
N ARG A 59 -9.03 8.94 -7.25
CA ARG A 59 -8.04 8.62 -8.28
C ARG A 59 -6.92 9.66 -8.31
N ASP A 60 -7.25 10.94 -8.24
CA ASP A 60 -6.26 12.04 -8.21
C ASP A 60 -5.33 11.97 -7.00
N ASP A 61 -5.84 11.60 -5.81
CA ASP A 61 -5.00 11.47 -4.61
C ASP A 61 -4.05 10.26 -4.76
N LEU A 62 -4.54 9.15 -5.32
CA LEU A 62 -3.72 7.98 -5.63
C LEU A 62 -2.68 8.30 -6.71
N ASP A 63 -3.07 8.99 -7.78
CA ASP A 63 -2.20 9.36 -8.89
C ASP A 63 -1.07 10.29 -8.44
N ARG A 64 -1.39 11.31 -7.62
CA ARG A 64 -0.39 12.17 -6.99
C ARG A 64 0.58 11.36 -6.12
N SER A 65 0.07 10.38 -5.39
CA SER A 65 0.91 9.55 -4.50
C SER A 65 1.76 8.55 -5.27
N ILE A 66 1.27 8.00 -6.39
CA ILE A 66 2.02 7.12 -7.28
C ILE A 66 3.09 7.92 -8.05
N ASN A 67 2.74 9.09 -8.56
CA ASN A 67 3.70 9.99 -9.24
C ASN A 67 4.80 10.50 -8.30
N VAL A 68 4.48 10.77 -7.03
CA VAL A 68 5.48 11.13 -6.01
C VAL A 68 6.22 9.89 -5.48
N GLY A 69 5.56 8.73 -5.43
CA GLY A 69 6.06 7.49 -4.83
C GLY A 69 6.96 6.64 -5.72
N SER A 70 7.01 6.89 -7.03
CA SER A 70 7.89 6.14 -7.94
C SER A 70 9.38 6.46 -7.74
N SER A 71 9.76 7.56 -7.08
CA SER A 71 11.18 7.89 -6.90
C SER A 71 11.79 7.38 -5.59
N GLU A 72 11.05 7.23 -4.49
CA GLU A 72 11.65 6.87 -3.20
C GLU A 72 10.71 6.04 -2.31
N ARG A 73 10.80 4.72 -2.44
CA ARG A 73 11.08 3.78 -1.34
C ARG A 73 11.04 2.36 -1.87
N SER A 74 12.13 2.02 -2.52
CA SER A 74 12.74 0.71 -2.39
C SER A 74 13.05 0.47 -0.91
N SER A 75 12.04 0.23 -0.06
CA SER A 75 12.23 -0.51 1.19
C SER A 75 12.48 -1.96 0.78
N GLY A 76 13.66 -2.14 0.20
CA GLY A 76 14.13 -3.40 -0.31
C GLY A 76 14.19 -4.38 0.84
N MET A 77 13.75 -5.60 0.58
CA MET A 77 13.99 -6.79 1.41
C MET A 77 15.47 -6.90 1.89
N GLY A 78 16.41 -6.18 1.27
CA GLY A 78 17.81 -6.09 1.69
C GLY A 78 18.11 -5.25 2.95
N ALA A 79 17.19 -4.40 3.45
CA ALA A 79 17.42 -3.63 4.68
C ALA A 79 17.49 -4.55 5.92
N ALA A 80 16.53 -5.47 6.03
CA ALA A 80 16.50 -6.46 7.11
C ALA A 80 17.69 -7.44 7.05
N PHE A 81 18.20 -7.74 5.84
CA PHE A 81 19.36 -8.62 5.68
C PHE A 81 20.67 -7.93 6.13
N ARG A 82 20.87 -6.65 5.80
CA ARG A 82 22.07 -5.90 6.22
C ARG A 82 22.15 -5.68 7.73
N GLU A 83 21.01 -5.44 8.37
CA GLU A 83 20.94 -5.30 9.83
C GLU A 83 21.36 -6.60 10.55
N LYS A 84 20.87 -7.75 10.07
CA LYS A 84 21.21 -9.06 10.63
C LYS A 84 22.68 -9.46 10.41
N VAL A 85 23.29 -9.03 9.29
CA VAL A 85 24.72 -9.24 9.02
C VAL A 85 25.60 -8.36 9.91
N ARG A 86 25.16 -7.14 10.27
CA ARG A 86 25.89 -6.26 11.21
C ARG A 86 25.86 -6.79 12.64
N GLU A 87 24.74 -7.37 13.09
CA GLU A 87 24.62 -7.90 14.45
C GLU A 87 25.58 -9.07 14.71
N LYS A 88 25.76 -9.97 13.74
CA LYS A 88 26.72 -11.09 13.87
C LYS A 88 28.17 -10.63 14.05
N ARG A 89 28.55 -9.46 13.52
CA ARG A 89 29.91 -8.93 13.64
C ARG A 89 30.23 -8.38 15.03
N ASN A 90 29.22 -7.98 15.81
CA ASN A 90 29.41 -7.36 17.13
C ASN A 90 29.42 -8.36 18.30
N ARG A 91 29.07 -9.63 18.07
CA ARG A 91 29.17 -10.70 19.08
C ARG A 91 30.52 -11.44 19.09
N GLY A 92 31.43 -11.09 18.19
CA GLY A 92 32.76 -11.71 18.09
C GLY A 92 33.88 -10.97 18.83
N ALA A 93 33.57 -9.95 19.62
CA ALA A 93 34.54 -9.20 20.41
C ALA A 93 34.13 -9.24 21.89
N ALA A 94 34.34 -10.40 22.51
CA ALA A 94 34.45 -10.57 23.94
C ALA A 94 35.73 -11.34 24.21
#